data_AF-A0A7V8XF64-F1
#
_entry.id   AF-A0A7V8XF64-F1
#
_cell.length_a   1.000
_cell.length_b   1.000
_cell.length_c   1.000
_cell.angle_alpha   90.00
_cell.angle_beta   90.00
_cell.angle_gamma   90.00
#
_symmetry.space_group_name_H-M   'P 1'
#
loop_
_entity.id
_entity.type
_entity.pdbx_description
1 polymer ?
#
loop_
_entity_poly.entity_id
_entity_poly.type
_entity_poly.pdbx_seq_one_letter_code
_entity_poly.pdbx_strand_id
1 'polypeptide(L)' 'YEVWVLDGNRPVRAGLFDGGRDREVVPIDESVGAGAVVLVTVEKDGGVDAPTSPPVVASQPV' A
#
# COMPACT_ATOMS: atom_id res chain seq x y z
N TYR A 1 -1.84 -0.77 -9.29
CA TYR A 1 -1.22 -1.09 -7.99
C TYR A 1 -2.07 -0.50 -6.88
N GLU A 2 -2.09 -1.13 -5.71
CA GLU A 2 -2.74 -0.59 -4.52
C GLU A 2 -1.71 -0.46 -3.38
N VAL A 3 -1.74 0.69 -2.71
CA VAL A 3 -0.94 1.00 -1.53
C VAL A 3 -1.77 0.72 -0.29
N TRP A 4 -1.14 0.12 0.71
CA TRP A 4 -1.75 -0.18 1.99
C TRP A 4 -0.87 0.33 3.12
N VAL A 5 -1.50 0.81 4.20
CA VAL A 5 -0.85 1.02 5.48
C VAL A 5 -1.21 -0.14 6.39
N LEU A 6 -0.21 -0.86 6.88
CA LEU A 6 -0.36 -1.84 7.95
C LEU A 6 -0.38 -1.12 9.29
N ASP A 7 -1.57 -1.01 9.89
CA ASP A 7 -1.74 -0.64 11.28
C ASP A 7 -1.77 -1.93 12.12
N GLY A 8 -0.66 -2.21 12.80
CA GLY A 8 -0.41 -3.52 13.41
C GLY A 8 -0.40 -4.62 12.36
N ASN A 9 -1.42 -5.50 12.38
CA ASN A 9 -1.58 -6.60 11.41
C ASN A 9 -2.77 -6.40 10.46
N ARG A 10 -3.35 -5.20 10.43
CA ARG A 10 -4.51 -4.88 9.61
C ARG A 10 -4.08 -3.99 8.44
N PRO A 11 -4.20 -4.46 7.18
CA PRO A 11 -4.00 -3.59 6.03
C PRO A 11 -5.19 -2.65 5.87
N VAL A 12 -4.90 -1.36 5.67
CA VAL A 12 -5.86 -0.31 5.36
C VAL A 12 -5.52 0.24 3.98
N ARG A 13 -6.50 0.35 3.09
CA ARG A 13 -6.33 0.96 1.76
C ARG A 13 -5.84 2.39 1.94
N ALA A 14 -4.79 2.73 1.22
CA ALA A 14 -4.15 4.05 1.34
C ALA A 14 -3.96 4.75 -0.01
N GLY A 15 -4.12 4.07 -1.14
CA GLY A 15 -4.13 4.71 -2.45
C GLY A 15 -4.09 3.75 -3.63
N LEU A 16 -4.58 4.18 -4.78
CA LEU A 16 -4.44 3.49 -6.06
C LEU A 16 -3.52 4.26 -6.99
N PHE A 17 -2.72 3.55 -7.77
CA PHE A 17 -1.86 4.15 -8.78
C PHE A 17 -1.55 3.18 -9.92
N ASP A 18 -1.31 3.73 -11.11
CA ASP A 18 -1.14 2.94 -12.33
C ASP A 18 0.27 2.33 -12.45
N GLY A 19 1.27 2.95 -11.80
CA GLY A 19 2.67 2.56 -11.89
C GLY A 19 3.35 3.17 -13.12
N GLY A 20 4.30 4.06 -12.88
CA GLY A 20 5.15 4.65 -13.91
C GLY A 20 6.32 3.75 -14.36
N ARG A 21 6.99 4.14 -15.46
CA ARG A 21 8.21 3.46 -15.96
C ARG A 21 9.43 3.64 -15.05
N ASP A 22 9.40 4.69 -14.23
CA ASP A 22 10.47 5.09 -13.33
C ASP A 22 9.92 5.22 -11.89
N ARG A 23 10.38 6.22 -11.14
CA ARG A 23 9.92 6.48 -9.78
C ARG A 23 8.64 7.30 -9.78
N GLU A 24 7.63 6.80 -9.06
CA GLU A 24 6.38 7.50 -8.81
C GLU A 24 6.23 7.81 -7.32
N VAL A 25 5.71 8.99 -7.00
CA VAL A 25 5.36 9.37 -5.63
C VAL A 25 3.85 9.28 -5.51
N VAL A 26 3.38 8.38 -4.65
CA VAL A 26 1.96 8.13 -4.44
C VAL A 26 1.54 8.82 -3.14
N PRO A 27 0.58 9.77 -3.17
CA PRO A 27 0.00 10.30 -1.95
C PRO A 27 -0.77 9.19 -1.24
N ILE A 28 -0.66 9.17 0.08
CA ILE A 28 -1.37 8.22 0.94
C ILE A 28 -2.35 9.00 1.80
N ASP A 29 -3.62 8.61 1.74
CA ASP A 29 -4.71 9.30 2.43
C ASP A 29 -4.71 9.01 3.94
N GLU A 30 -4.08 7.90 4.33
CA GLU A 30 -4.01 7.42 5.71
C GLU A 30 -2.75 7.90 6.43
N SER A 31 -2.88 8.16 7.74
CA SER A 31 -1.73 8.47 8.58
C SER A 31 -0.84 7.25 8.79
N VAL A 32 0.46 7.41 8.56
CA VAL A 32 1.45 6.37 8.83
C VAL A 32 2.02 6.59 10.23
N GLY A 33 1.48 5.86 11.20
CA GLY A 33 1.93 5.90 12.60
C GLY A 33 3.26 5.17 12.84
N ALA A 34 3.82 5.33 14.03
CA ALA A 34 5.03 4.62 14.44
C ALA A 34 4.81 3.09 14.39
N GLY A 35 5.78 2.37 13.82
CA GLY A 35 5.72 0.92 13.63
C GLY A 35 4.88 0.47 12.43
N ALA A 36 4.17 1.38 11.74
CA ALA A 36 3.40 1.03 10.56
C ALA A 36 4.32 0.66 9.39
N VAL A 37 3.83 -0.22 8.53
CA VAL A 37 4.52 -0.66 7.31
C VAL A 37 3.68 -0.28 6.10
N VAL A 38 4.30 0.29 5.07
CA VAL A 38 3.63 0.57 3.80
C VAL A 38 3.85 -0.62 2.86
N LEU A 39 2.76 -1.16 2.33
CA LEU A 39 2.78 -2.24 1.35
C LEU A 39 2.34 -1.73 -0.02
N VAL A 40 2.87 -2.36 -1.06
CA VAL A 40 2.34 -2.23 -2.43
C VAL A 40 2.01 -3.62 -2.95
N THR A 41 0.82 -3.78 -3.51
CA THR A 41 0.38 -5.00 -4.16
C THR A 41 -0.02 -4.74 -5.61
N VAL A 42 -0.04 -5.82 -6.40
CA VAL A 42 -0.61 -5.82 -7.74
C VAL A 42 -1.99 -6.46 -7.63
N GLU A 43 -3.03 -5.64 -7.66
CA GLU A 43 -4.41 -6.10 -7.57
C GLU A 43 -5.02 -6.19 -8.98
N LYS A 44 -5.87 -7.21 -9.20
CA LYS A 44 -6.64 -7.34 -10.45
C LYS A 44 -7.68 -6.22 -10.57
N ASP A 45 -8.36 -5.96 -9.45
CA ASP A 45 -9.35 -4.91 -9.29
C ASP A 45 -8.86 -3.99 -8.16
N GLY A 46 -8.85 -2.68 -8.39
CA GLY A 46 -8.48 -1.71 -7.36
C GLY A 46 -9.64 -1.40 -6.42
N GLY A 47 -9.34 -1.02 -5.18
CA GLY A 47 -10.37 -0.61 -4.22
C GLY A 47 -11.01 -1.78 -3.48
N VAL A 48 -10.33 -2.93 -3.42
CA VAL A 48 -10.76 -4.14 -2.70
C VAL A 48 -10.55 -4.02 -1.19
N ASP A 49 -11.37 -4.61 -0.32
CA ASP A 49 -11.28 -4.32 1.12
C ASP A 49 -10.06 -4.91 1.85
N ALA A 50 -9.28 -5.76 1.18
CA ALA A 50 -8.02 -6.30 1.66
C ALA A 50 -7.12 -6.70 0.48
N PRO A 51 -5.79 -6.76 0.67
CA PRO A 51 -4.86 -7.29 -0.31
C PRO A 51 -5.29 -8.67 -0.84
N THR A 52 -5.34 -8.84 -2.17
CA THR A 52 -5.63 -10.15 -2.78
C THR A 52 -4.39 -10.84 -3.34
N SER A 53 -3.27 -10.11 -3.40
CA SER A 53 -1.97 -10.64 -3.80
C SER A 53 -0.87 -10.38 -2.77
N PRO A 54 0.23 -11.16 -2.79
CA PRO A 54 1.40 -10.88 -1.97
C PRO A 54 2.00 -9.50 -2.28
N PRO A 55 2.55 -8.79 -1.28
CA PRO A 55 3.18 -7.50 -1.50
C PRO A 55 4.42 -7.64 -2.38
N VAL A 56 4.54 -6.74 -3.35
CA VAL A 56 5.73 -6.59 -4.21
C VAL A 56 6.74 -5.61 -3.61
N VAL A 57 6.28 -4.72 -2.73
CA VAL A 57 7.10 -3.82 -1.92
C VAL A 57 6.56 -3.82 -0.50
N ALA A 58 7.47 -3.81 0.47
CA ALA A 58 7.20 -3.51 1.86
C ALA A 58 8.26 -2.54 2.39
N SER A 59 7.84 -1.48 3.06
CA SER A 59 8.78 -0.59 3.74
C SER A 59 9.34 -1.26 5.00
N GLN A 60 10.38 -0.66 5.58
CA GLN A 60 10.67 -0.88 6.99
C GLN A 60 9.55 -0.24 7.85
N PRO A 61 9.34 -0.70 9.09
CA PRO A 61 8.50 0.00 10.05
C PRO A 61 8.99 1.44 10.24
N VAL A 62 8.06 2.40 10.30
CA VAL A 62 8.35 3.83 10.56
C VAL A 62 8.76 4.08 12.00
#